data_AF-A0A815WZN0-F1
#
_entry.id   AF-A0A815WZN0-F1
#
_cell.length_a   1.000
_cell.length_b   1.000
_cell.length_c   1.000
_cell.angle_alpha   90.00
_cell.angle_beta   90.00
_cell.angle_gamma   90.00
#
_symmetry.space_group_name_H-M   'P 1'
#
loop_
_entity.id
_entity.type
_entity.pdbx_description
1 polymer ?
#
loop_
_entity_poly.entity_id
_entity_poly.type
_entity_poly.pdbx_seq_one_letter_code
_entity_poly.pdbx_strand_id
1 'polypeptide(L)'
;MSKHPHVQQEIKRELRNNEIISTTDLALDLPDKLIYVDYVMKEVLRMAPIIDCTIRTLLKDDEFNGVKVRKDKNHNPYTLGIFGSGHRACAGQDLARLELKTIVTQLMQYVTFVDRGEEKNSDGKLQGLMTAPKHIGVYIRFD
;
A
#
# COMPACT_ATOMS: atom_id res chain seq x y z
N MET A 1 -6.87 7.80 -5.39
CA MET A 1 -8.32 7.51 -5.53
C MET A 1 -9.13 8.72 -5.99
N SER A 2 -8.96 9.93 -5.43
CA SER A 2 -9.67 11.14 -5.89
C SER A 2 -9.55 11.41 -7.39
N LYS A 3 -8.33 11.28 -7.95
CA LYS A 3 -8.04 11.43 -9.39
C LYS A 3 -8.59 10.30 -10.29
N HIS A 4 -9.12 9.24 -9.70
CA HIS A 4 -9.64 8.07 -10.43
C HIS A 4 -11.04 7.71 -9.92
N PRO A 5 -12.10 8.45 -10.31
CA PRO A 5 -13.46 8.23 -9.82
C PRO A 5 -13.99 6.81 -10.07
N HIS A 6 -13.63 6.20 -11.20
CA HIS A 6 -14.02 4.82 -11.53
C HIS A 6 -13.51 3.80 -10.49
N VAL A 7 -12.32 4.00 -9.93
CA VAL A 7 -11.76 3.12 -8.88
C VAL A 7 -12.62 3.21 -7.62
N GLN A 8 -13.06 4.41 -7.23
CA GLN A 8 -13.93 4.58 -6.06
C GLN A 8 -15.30 3.93 -6.28
N GLN A 9 -15.84 4.03 -7.50
CA GLN A 9 -17.10 3.38 -7.87
C GLN A 9 -17.00 1.86 -7.80
N GLU A 10 -15.91 1.28 -8.31
CA GLU A 10 -15.69 -0.17 -8.27
C GLU A 10 -15.43 -0.68 -6.84
N ILE A 11 -14.73 0.09 -5.99
CA ILE A 11 -14.62 -0.28 -4.56
C ILE A 11 -16.01 -0.28 -3.91
N LYS A 12 -16.81 0.78 -4.10
CA LYS A 12 -18.18 0.82 -3.57
C LYS A 12 -19.05 -0.31 -4.13
N ARG A 13 -18.81 -0.75 -5.37
CA ARG A 13 -19.48 -1.89 -5.99
C ARG A 13 -19.07 -3.21 -5.34
N GLU A 14 -17.78 -3.42 -5.12
CA GLU A 14 -17.26 -4.59 -4.39
C GLU A 14 -17.88 -4.68 -2.99
N LEU A 15 -17.93 -3.56 -2.25
CA LEU A 15 -18.55 -3.54 -0.92
C LEU A 15 -20.02 -3.95 -0.95
N ARG A 16 -20.80 -3.46 -1.93
CA ARG A 16 -22.20 -3.85 -2.10
C ARG A 16 -22.36 -5.33 -2.49
N ASN A 17 -21.55 -5.81 -3.43
CA ASN A 17 -21.62 -7.20 -3.91
C ASN A 17 -21.28 -8.22 -2.82
N ASN A 18 -20.37 -7.84 -1.91
CA ASN A 18 -19.98 -8.67 -0.78
C ASN A 18 -20.86 -8.46 0.46
N GLU A 19 -21.98 -7.73 0.33
CA GLU A 19 -22.95 -7.46 1.39
C GLU A 19 -22.34 -6.79 2.64
N ILE A 20 -21.32 -5.95 2.43
CA ILE A 20 -20.60 -5.25 3.51
C ILE A 20 -21.36 -3.95 3.86
N ILE A 21 -22.37 -4.09 4.72
CA ILE A 21 -23.34 -3.04 5.03
C ILE A 21 -22.99 -2.22 6.30
N SER A 22 -22.30 -2.81 7.29
CA SER A 22 -21.93 -2.12 8.53
C SER A 22 -20.68 -2.73 9.17
N THR A 23 -19.88 -1.90 9.83
CA THR A 23 -18.66 -2.23 10.59
C THR A 23 -18.86 -3.17 11.78
N THR A 24 -20.10 -3.53 12.10
CA THR A 24 -20.40 -4.26 13.34
C THR A 24 -19.84 -5.68 13.32
N ASP A 25 -19.70 -6.28 12.13
CA ASP A 25 -19.05 -7.57 11.94
C ASP A 25 -17.78 -7.36 11.11
N LEU A 26 -16.73 -6.78 11.71
CA LEU A 26 -15.37 -6.89 11.20
C LEU A 26 -14.92 -8.36 11.34
N ALA A 27 -15.49 -9.21 10.49
CA ALA A 27 -15.13 -10.60 10.42
C ALA A 27 -13.65 -10.71 10.04
N LEU A 28 -12.94 -11.63 10.68
CA LEU A 28 -11.54 -11.91 10.35
C LEU A 28 -11.34 -12.30 8.87
N ASP A 29 -12.42 -12.66 8.17
CA ASP A 29 -12.46 -13.01 6.75
C ASP A 29 -12.62 -11.79 5.81
N LEU A 30 -12.79 -10.57 6.35
CA LEU A 30 -12.91 -9.34 5.57
C LEU A 30 -11.77 -9.16 4.55
N PRO A 31 -10.49 -9.47 4.88
CA PRO A 31 -9.42 -9.38 3.91
C PRO A 31 -9.62 -10.27 2.68
N ASP A 32 -10.26 -11.42 2.81
CA ASP A 32 -10.43 -12.38 1.71
C ASP A 32 -11.56 -11.99 0.76
N LYS A 33 -12.56 -11.24 1.25
CA LYS A 33 -13.69 -10.75 0.45
C LYS A 33 -13.30 -9.56 -0.44
N LEU A 34 -12.37 -8.73 0.02
CA LEU A 34 -12.01 -7.45 -0.61
C LEU A 34 -10.81 -7.59 -1.57
N ILE A 35 -11.05 -8.20 -2.73
CA ILE A 35 -10.01 -8.51 -3.72
C ILE A 35 -9.63 -7.27 -4.53
N TYR A 36 -10.61 -6.47 -4.96
CA TYR A 36 -10.37 -5.25 -5.72
C TYR A 36 -9.68 -4.19 -4.87
N VAL A 37 -10.10 -4.00 -3.61
CA VAL A 37 -9.35 -3.14 -2.67
C VAL A 37 -7.90 -3.64 -2.50
N ASP A 38 -7.66 -4.96 -2.49
CA ASP A 38 -6.29 -5.51 -2.45
C ASP A 38 -5.46 -5.09 -3.67
N TYR A 39 -6.03 -5.16 -4.87
CA TYR A 39 -5.38 -4.69 -6.09
C TYR A 39 -5.10 -3.19 -6.06
N VAL A 40 -6.04 -2.39 -5.58
CA VAL A 40 -5.83 -0.94 -5.42
C VAL A 40 -4.71 -0.66 -4.44
N MET A 41 -4.65 -1.36 -3.29
CA MET A 41 -3.54 -1.21 -2.34
C MET A 41 -2.20 -1.61 -2.95
N LYS A 42 -2.13 -2.75 -3.65
CA LYS A 42 -0.91 -3.20 -4.34
C LYS A 42 -0.45 -2.16 -5.36
N GLU A 43 -1.37 -1.57 -6.12
CA GLU A 43 -1.06 -0.57 -7.12
C GLU A 43 -0.61 0.77 -6.50
N VAL A 44 -1.26 1.19 -5.42
CA VAL A 44 -0.85 2.38 -4.65
C VAL A 44 0.56 2.19 -4.11
N LEU A 45 0.85 1.04 -3.51
CA LEU A 45 2.18 0.74 -2.97
C LEU A 45 3.24 0.53 -4.06
N ARG A 46 2.84 0.14 -5.28
CA ARG A 46 3.72 0.09 -6.45
C ARG A 46 4.12 1.50 -6.91
N MET A 47 3.18 2.44 -6.94
CA MET A 47 3.43 3.82 -7.38
C MET A 47 4.02 4.71 -6.28
N ALA A 48 3.64 4.47 -5.03
CA ALA A 48 4.01 5.22 -3.85
C ALA A 48 4.38 4.26 -2.70
N PRO A 49 5.51 3.54 -2.84
CA PRO A 49 6.00 2.70 -1.76
C PRO A 49 6.36 3.55 -0.54
N ILE A 50 6.11 3.02 0.64
CA ILE A 50 6.52 3.65 1.90
C ILE A 50 8.03 3.48 2.10
N ILE A 51 8.58 2.34 1.65
CA ILE A 51 10.01 2.02 1.73
C ILE A 51 10.47 1.62 0.32
N ASP A 52 11.49 2.32 -0.18
CA ASP A 52 11.97 2.14 -1.57
C ASP A 52 12.90 0.92 -1.73
N CYS A 53 13.51 0.43 -0.65
CA CYS A 53 14.38 -0.76 -0.73
C CYS A 53 14.42 -1.55 0.59
N THR A 54 14.72 -2.84 0.49
CA THR A 54 15.03 -3.67 1.65
C THR A 54 16.54 -3.74 1.84
N ILE A 55 17.01 -3.37 3.01
CA ILE A 55 18.44 -3.36 3.32
C ILE A 55 18.82 -4.73 3.90
N ARG A 56 19.87 -5.33 3.36
CA ARG A 56 20.43 -6.61 3.82
C ARG A 56 21.94 -6.50 3.97
N THR A 57 22.51 -7.31 4.85
CA THR A 57 23.97 -7.48 5.00
C THR A 57 24.31 -8.94 4.78
N LEU A 58 25.36 -9.20 4.02
CA LEU A 58 25.81 -10.57 3.75
C LEU A 58 26.48 -11.17 4.99
N LEU A 59 26.17 -12.43 5.29
CA LEU A 59 26.82 -13.16 6.37
C LEU A 59 28.13 -13.84 5.92
N LYS A 60 28.28 -14.07 4.62
CA LYS A 60 29.43 -14.68 3.94
C LYS A 60 29.47 -14.20 2.48
N ASP A 61 30.61 -14.39 1.82
CA ASP A 61 30.74 -14.15 0.39
C ASP A 61 29.76 -15.02 -0.40
N ASP A 62 29.21 -14.46 -1.47
CA ASP A 62 28.20 -15.12 -2.31
C ASP A 62 28.31 -14.66 -3.78
N GLU A 63 27.50 -15.24 -4.65
CA GLU A 63 27.39 -14.84 -6.05
C GLU A 63 25.93 -14.55 -6.40
N PHE A 64 25.67 -13.36 -6.94
CA PHE A 64 24.33 -12.94 -7.36
C PHE A 64 24.37 -12.50 -8.82
N ASN A 65 23.55 -13.12 -9.67
CA ASN A 65 23.51 -12.87 -11.12
C ASN A 65 24.89 -12.90 -11.80
N GLY A 66 25.76 -13.84 -11.42
CA GLY A 66 27.12 -13.95 -11.96
C GLY A 66 28.13 -12.96 -11.38
N VAL A 67 27.72 -12.11 -10.44
CA VAL A 67 28.56 -11.11 -9.78
C VAL A 67 28.92 -11.60 -8.38
N LYS A 68 30.22 -11.73 -8.08
CA LYS A 68 30.71 -12.07 -6.74
C LYS A 68 30.48 -10.91 -5.78
N VAL A 69 29.75 -11.17 -4.70
CA VAL A 69 29.43 -10.23 -3.63
C VAL A 69 30.17 -10.63 -2.37
N ARG A 70 30.94 -9.71 -1.78
CA ARG A 70 31.73 -9.97 -0.56
C ARG A 70 31.00 -9.53 0.71
N LYS A 71 31.25 -10.23 1.81
CA LYS A 71 30.63 -10.09 3.13
C LYS A 71 30.59 -8.67 3.70
N ASP A 72 31.54 -7.81 3.32
CA ASP A 72 31.76 -6.51 3.98
C ASP A 72 31.13 -5.33 3.23
N LYS A 73 30.42 -5.61 2.12
CA LYS A 73 29.67 -4.59 1.39
C LYS A 73 28.22 -4.62 1.86
N ASN A 74 27.69 -3.46 2.27
CA ASN A 74 26.25 -3.23 2.35
C ASN A 74 25.68 -3.37 0.94
N HIS A 75 25.44 -4.60 0.52
CA HIS A 75 24.84 -4.88 -0.77
C HIS A 75 23.34 -4.68 -0.64
N ASN A 76 22.78 -3.98 -1.62
CA ASN A 76 21.35 -3.89 -1.83
C ASN A 76 21.01 -4.88 -2.95
N PRO A 77 20.91 -6.20 -2.68
CA PRO A 77 20.39 -7.12 -3.67
C PRO A 77 18.91 -6.74 -3.84
N TYR A 78 18.63 -6.03 -4.93
CA TYR A 78 17.33 -5.47 -5.28
C TYR A 78 16.23 -6.53 -5.24
N THR A 79 15.62 -6.72 -4.07
CA THR A 79 14.34 -7.38 -3.94
C THR A 79 13.33 -6.31 -3.61
N LEU A 80 12.72 -5.77 -4.66
CA LEU A 80 11.57 -4.88 -4.57
C LEU A 80 10.36 -5.74 -4.18
N GLY A 81 10.14 -5.87 -2.88
CA GLY A 81 8.88 -6.29 -2.29
C GLY A 81 8.48 -5.25 -1.28
N ILE A 82 7.30 -4.65 -1.41
CA ILE A 82 6.83 -3.59 -0.52
C ILE A 82 6.81 -4.06 0.95
N PHE A 83 6.55 -5.35 1.16
CA PHE A 83 6.62 -6.02 2.44
C PHE A 83 7.85 -6.95 2.56
N GLY A 84 8.84 -6.81 1.68
CA GLY A 84 9.94 -7.75 1.55
C GLY A 84 9.50 -9.16 1.13
N SER A 85 10.44 -10.10 1.20
CA SER A 85 10.20 -11.52 0.93
C SER A 85 11.16 -12.40 1.72
N GLY A 86 10.87 -13.70 1.79
CA GLY A 86 11.65 -14.69 2.53
C GLY A 86 11.51 -14.58 4.05
N HIS A 87 12.44 -15.19 4.80
CA HIS A 87 12.43 -15.26 6.27
C HIS A 87 12.44 -13.91 7.00
N ARG A 88 12.72 -12.81 6.29
CA ARG A 88 12.76 -11.45 6.81
C ARG A 88 11.77 -10.54 6.08
N ALA A 89 10.68 -11.11 5.56
CA ALA A 89 9.52 -10.35 5.13
C ALA A 89 8.91 -9.60 6.33
N CYS A 90 8.09 -8.59 6.04
CA CYS A 90 7.41 -7.78 7.04
C CYS A 90 6.48 -8.67 7.87
N ALA A 91 6.82 -8.84 9.14
CA ALA A 91 6.00 -9.60 10.08
C ALA A 91 4.59 -8.97 10.28
N GLY A 92 4.44 -7.68 9.99
CA GLY A 92 3.18 -6.94 10.08
C GLY A 92 2.39 -6.86 8.77
N GLN A 93 2.75 -7.60 7.72
CA GLN A 93 2.08 -7.49 6.41
C GLN A 93 0.57 -7.74 6.52
N ASP A 94 0.17 -8.80 7.22
CA ASP A 94 -1.24 -9.21 7.27
C ASP A 94 -2.05 -8.27 8.17
N LEU A 95 -1.46 -7.81 9.28
CA LEU A 95 -2.04 -6.76 10.11
C LEU A 95 -2.25 -5.46 9.31
N ALA A 96 -1.23 -5.01 8.57
CA ALA A 96 -1.32 -3.80 7.76
C ALA A 96 -2.40 -3.91 6.67
N ARG A 97 -2.56 -5.09 6.05
CA ARG A 97 -3.63 -5.33 5.08
C ARG A 97 -5.01 -5.32 5.73
N LEU A 98 -5.16 -5.93 6.90
CA LEU A 98 -6.42 -5.92 7.65
C LEU A 98 -6.81 -4.50 8.05
N GLU A 99 -5.88 -3.73 8.62
CA GLU A 99 -6.10 -2.34 9.03
C GLU A 99 -6.47 -1.46 7.84
N LEU A 100 -5.70 -1.51 6.74
CA LEU A 100 -5.98 -0.71 5.56
C LEU A 100 -7.33 -1.07 4.91
N LYS A 101 -7.64 -2.37 4.76
CA LYS A 101 -8.93 -2.80 4.21
C LYS A 101 -10.10 -2.38 5.10
N THR A 102 -9.92 -2.45 6.41
CA THR A 102 -10.91 -1.98 7.39
C THR A 102 -11.18 -0.49 7.24
N ILE A 103 -10.12 0.33 7.25
CA ILE A 103 -10.22 1.78 7.14
C ILE A 103 -10.83 2.18 5.80
N VAL A 104 -10.39 1.57 4.69
CA VAL A 104 -10.94 1.85 3.35
C VAL A 104 -12.41 1.49 3.28
N THR A 105 -12.81 0.33 3.82
CA THR A 105 -14.21 -0.09 3.86
C THR A 105 -15.08 0.93 4.60
N GLN A 106 -14.63 1.33 5.80
CA GLN A 106 -15.31 2.34 6.62
C GLN A 106 -15.46 3.67 5.88
N LEU A 107 -14.40 4.18 5.28
CA LEU A 107 -14.44 5.45 4.58
C LEU A 107 -15.32 5.37 3.33
N MET A 108 -15.23 4.29 2.55
CA MET A 108 -15.98 4.16 1.29
C MET A 108 -17.48 3.96 1.49
N GLN A 109 -17.95 3.61 2.68
CA GLN A 109 -19.38 3.56 2.99
C GLN A 109 -20.03 4.94 3.10
N TYR A 110 -19.29 5.96 3.55
CA TYR A 110 -19.86 7.27 3.90
C TYR A 110 -19.23 8.44 3.15
N VAL A 111 -18.13 8.21 2.44
CA VAL A 111 -17.31 9.28 1.87
C VAL A 111 -16.98 9.01 0.40
N THR A 112 -17.06 10.07 -0.40
CA THR A 112 -16.46 10.16 -1.73
C THR A 112 -15.27 11.10 -1.70
N PHE A 113 -14.09 10.64 -2.14
CA PHE A 113 -12.92 11.52 -2.32
C PHE A 113 -13.07 12.35 -3.59
N VAL A 114 -12.88 13.66 -3.47
CA VAL A 114 -13.01 14.62 -4.58
C VAL A 114 -11.63 15.15 -4.96
N ASP A 115 -11.37 15.28 -6.25
CA ASP A 115 -10.19 15.98 -6.75
C ASP A 115 -10.49 17.48 -6.90
N ARG A 116 -9.58 18.35 -6.45
CA ARG A 116 -9.75 19.82 -6.43
C ARG A 116 -8.70 20.56 -7.27
N GLY A 117 -7.99 19.84 -8.16
CA GLY A 117 -7.05 20.42 -9.12
C GLY A 117 -5.59 20.07 -8.87
N GLU A 118 -4.74 20.45 -9.82
CA GLU A 118 -3.34 20.02 -9.91
C GLU A 118 -2.41 20.64 -8.86
N GLU A 119 -2.79 21.73 -8.22
CA GLU A 119 -1.93 22.45 -7.26
C GLU A 119 -1.75 21.74 -5.90
N LYS A 120 -2.56 20.72 -5.57
CA LYS A 120 -2.47 20.03 -4.27
C LYS A 120 -2.06 18.57 -4.42
N ASN A 121 -1.04 18.18 -3.65
CA ASN A 121 -0.31 16.90 -3.72
C ASN A 121 0.60 16.72 -4.96
N SER A 122 0.97 17.81 -5.63
CA SER A 122 1.86 17.83 -6.80
C SER A 122 3.33 18.13 -6.47
N ASP A 123 3.63 18.57 -5.24
CA ASP A 123 4.98 18.99 -4.79
C ASP A 123 6.00 17.85 -4.65
N GLY A 124 5.64 16.66 -5.15
CA GLY A 124 6.44 15.45 -5.07
C GLY A 124 6.42 14.80 -3.69
N LYS A 125 7.42 13.96 -3.44
CA LYS A 125 7.54 13.15 -2.22
C LYS A 125 8.72 13.65 -1.39
N LEU A 126 8.58 13.60 -0.08
CA LEU A 126 9.71 13.63 0.85
C LEU A 126 10.33 12.24 0.87
N GLN A 127 11.60 12.13 0.51
CA GLN A 127 12.30 10.86 0.43
C GLN A 127 13.38 10.82 1.50
N GLY A 128 13.15 9.99 2.53
CA GLY A 128 14.10 9.67 3.59
C GLY A 128 14.25 8.16 3.73
N LEU A 129 14.35 7.64 4.96
CA LEU A 129 14.20 6.19 5.20
C LEU A 129 12.81 5.69 4.79
N MET A 130 11.82 6.57 4.91
CA MET A 130 10.47 6.38 4.40
C MET A 130 10.17 7.45 3.35
N THR A 131 9.31 7.10 2.41
CA THR A 131 8.79 7.99 1.39
C THR A 131 7.38 8.42 1.78
N ALA A 132 7.17 9.73 1.87
CA ALA A 132 5.89 10.33 2.25
C ALA A 132 5.55 11.50 1.31
N PRO A 133 4.27 11.85 1.13
CA PRO A 133 3.92 13.08 0.42
C PRO A 133 4.45 14.30 1.18
N LYS A 134 5.00 15.31 0.47
CA LYS A 134 5.48 16.53 1.14
C LYS A 134 4.34 17.32 1.79
N HIS A 135 3.19 17.34 1.13
CA HIS A 135 1.96 17.97 1.60
C HIS A 135 0.80 17.01 1.42
N ILE A 136 -0.07 16.94 2.43
CA ILE A 136 -1.27 16.10 2.40
C ILE A 136 -2.48 17.02 2.29
N GLY A 137 -3.16 16.96 1.15
CA GLY A 137 -4.46 17.59 0.94
C GLY A 137 -5.46 16.54 0.44
N VAL A 138 -6.45 16.21 1.27
CA VAL A 138 -7.52 15.28 0.90
C VAL A 138 -8.85 16.00 1.03
N TYR A 139 -9.64 15.98 -0.04
CA TYR A 139 -10.99 16.52 -0.02
C TYR A 139 -11.99 15.39 -0.02
N ILE A 140 -12.92 15.47 0.93
CA ILE A 140 -13.96 14.48 1.14
C ILE A 140 -15.32 15.16 0.97
N ARG A 141 -16.23 14.43 0.33
CA ARG A 141 -17.65 14.73 0.34
C ARG A 141 -18.33 13.60 1.10
N PHE A 142 -19.11 13.94 2.13
CA PHE A 142 -19.97 12.98 2.80
C PHE A 142 -21.18 12.70 1.92
N ASP A 143 -21.49 11.42 1.75
CA ASP A 143 -22.63 10.94 0.97
C ASP A 143 -23.91 10.84 1.81
#